data_AF-A0A977Q416-F1
#
_entry.id   AF-A0A977Q416-F1
#
_cell.length_a   1.000
_cell.length_b   1.000
_cell.length_c   1.000
_cell.angle_alpha   90.00
_cell.angle_beta   90.00
_cell.angle_gamma   90.00
#
_symmetry.space_group_name_H-M   'P 1'
#
loop_
_entity.id
_entity.type
_entity.pdbx_description
1 polymer ?
#
loop_
_entity_poly.entity_id
_entity_poly.type
_entity_poly.pdbx_seq_one_letter_code
_entity_poly.pdbx_strand_id
1 'polypeptide(L)'
;MRISSDSSPPPGTIYVFDKGYVNFSVFDQWTQQGIYFVTRLNDNAVYDVVEPKVYDIEEFAGGGVIRDEIIHLKLPDRNQCFKARLITYKDPLTGHVLKFLSNMFLYQAITITLLYKNRWGMEVLFKRLKQNFELSYFYSDSSEGIKTQLWIALIAHLLFTVIHKQVKECEQFMTMVSMASNNLGSYICFVSMLSMRNKLSAPQREVNKIQLDMFVAIKGGVFQSIEKSP
;
A
#
# COMPACT_ATOMS: atom_id res chain seq x y z
N MET A 1 -13.94 0.51 7.86
CA MET A 1 -13.07 1.69 7.86
C MET A 1 -13.89 2.86 7.32
N ARG A 2 -14.34 3.79 8.17
CA ARG A 2 -14.90 5.06 7.69
C ARG A 2 -13.72 5.87 7.18
N ILE A 3 -13.74 6.29 5.92
CA ILE A 3 -12.74 7.24 5.42
C ILE A 3 -13.09 8.56 6.09
N SER A 4 -12.30 8.96 7.07
CA SER A 4 -12.49 10.17 7.85
C SER A 4 -12.53 11.38 6.92
N SER A 5 -13.57 12.20 7.04
CA SER A 5 -13.79 13.43 6.27
C SER A 5 -12.79 14.54 6.56
N ASP A 6 -11.91 14.38 7.55
CA ASP A 6 -11.11 15.48 8.12
C ASP A 6 -9.86 15.87 7.32
N SER A 7 -9.54 15.17 6.23
CA SER A 7 -8.55 15.66 5.27
C SER A 7 -8.78 15.00 3.92
N SER A 8 -9.41 15.71 2.97
CA SER A 8 -9.45 15.25 1.59
C SER A 8 -8.01 15.18 1.06
N PRO A 9 -7.57 14.05 0.48
CA PRO A 9 -6.22 13.97 -0.08
C PRO A 9 -6.04 15.01 -1.20
N PRO A 10 -4.79 15.39 -1.52
CA PRO A 10 -4.55 16.33 -2.60
C PRO A 10 -5.08 15.79 -3.94
N PRO A 11 -5.56 16.67 -4.84
CA PRO A 11 -5.95 16.29 -6.19
C PRO A 11 -4.84 15.51 -6.91
N GLY A 12 -5.21 14.49 -7.69
CA GLY A 12 -4.26 13.57 -8.35
C GLY A 12 -3.90 12.33 -7.51
N THR A 13 -4.39 12.22 -6.28
CA THR A 13 -4.24 10.98 -5.48
C THR A 13 -5.04 9.84 -6.10
N ILE A 14 -4.46 8.63 -6.14
CA ILE A 14 -5.12 7.41 -6.62
C ILE A 14 -5.35 6.46 -5.44
N TYR A 15 -6.61 6.19 -5.13
CA TYR A 15 -6.98 5.18 -4.14
C TYR A 15 -7.10 3.80 -4.78
N VAL A 16 -6.49 2.79 -4.16
CA VAL A 16 -6.62 1.39 -4.56
C VAL A 16 -7.13 0.59 -3.38
N PHE A 17 -8.32 -0.02 -3.51
CA PHE A 17 -8.97 -0.73 -2.40
C PHE A 17 -9.83 -1.89 -2.89
N ASP A 18 -10.19 -2.79 -1.98
CA ASP A 18 -10.87 -4.04 -2.30
C ASP A 18 -12.40 -3.88 -2.47
N LYS A 19 -13.04 -4.94 -2.97
CA LYS A 19 -14.47 -5.08 -3.29
C LYS A 19 -15.42 -4.67 -2.16
N GLY A 20 -14.97 -4.73 -0.90
CA GLY A 20 -15.80 -4.47 0.28
C GLY A 20 -16.17 -3.01 0.51
N TYR A 21 -15.56 -2.06 -0.22
CA TYR A 21 -15.87 -0.64 -0.11
C TYR A 21 -16.80 -0.23 -1.25
N VAL A 22 -18.11 -0.17 -0.99
CA VAL A 22 -19.12 0.18 -1.99
C VAL A 22 -19.95 1.34 -1.50
N ASN A 23 -19.40 2.55 -1.61
CA ASN A 23 -20.17 3.78 -1.40
C ASN A 23 -19.99 4.68 -2.63
N PHE A 24 -20.90 4.52 -3.60
CA PHE A 24 -20.85 5.25 -4.87
C PHE A 24 -21.01 6.76 -4.67
N SER A 25 -21.69 7.21 -3.62
CA SER A 25 -21.80 8.64 -3.27
C SER A 25 -20.43 9.24 -2.91
N VAL A 26 -19.58 8.49 -2.21
CA VAL A 26 -18.21 8.91 -1.89
C VAL A 26 -17.34 8.93 -3.15
N PHE A 27 -17.53 7.99 -4.07
CA PHE A 27 -16.77 7.95 -5.33
C PHE A 27 -17.09 9.12 -6.25
N ASP A 28 -18.36 9.54 -6.26
CA ASP A 28 -18.79 10.75 -6.97
C ASP A 28 -18.12 12.00 -6.38
N GLN A 29 -18.11 12.13 -5.05
CA GLN A 29 -17.41 13.23 -4.36
C GLN A 29 -15.91 13.25 -4.68
N TRP A 30 -15.24 12.10 -4.67
CA TRP A 30 -13.83 12.01 -5.05
C TRP A 30 -13.58 12.42 -6.49
N THR A 31 -14.47 12.02 -7.40
CA THR A 31 -14.36 12.40 -8.81
C THR A 31 -14.45 13.92 -8.98
N GLN A 32 -15.35 14.58 -8.24
CA GLN A 32 -15.48 16.04 -8.22
C GLN A 32 -14.26 16.75 -7.61
N GLN A 33 -13.57 16.09 -6.68
CA GLN A 33 -12.36 16.59 -6.03
C GLN A 33 -11.07 16.31 -6.82
N GLY A 34 -11.16 15.69 -8.00
CA GLY A 34 -9.98 15.31 -8.79
C GLY A 34 -9.18 14.15 -8.18
N ILE A 35 -9.83 13.32 -7.36
CA ILE A 35 -9.26 12.12 -6.76
C ILE A 35 -9.66 10.92 -7.61
N TYR A 36 -8.68 10.06 -7.89
CA TYR A 36 -8.89 8.85 -8.68
C TYR A 36 -9.03 7.62 -7.79
N PHE A 37 -9.68 6.58 -8.31
CA PHE A 37 -9.75 5.30 -7.61
C PHE A 37 -9.70 4.10 -8.55
N VAL A 38 -9.32 2.94 -8.00
CA VAL A 38 -9.43 1.62 -8.60
C VAL A 38 -9.94 0.64 -7.55
N THR A 39 -11.03 -0.05 -7.87
CA THR A 39 -11.61 -1.08 -7.01
C THR A 39 -12.14 -2.26 -7.80
N ARG A 40 -12.60 -3.30 -7.11
CA ARG A 40 -13.33 -4.43 -7.68
C ARG A 40 -14.81 -4.11 -7.72
N LEU A 41 -15.46 -4.47 -8.83
CA LEU A 41 -16.91 -4.39 -8.90
C LEU A 41 -17.53 -5.43 -7.95
N ASN A 42 -18.54 -5.02 -7.18
CA ASN A 42 -19.33 -5.95 -6.39
C ASN A 42 -20.28 -6.76 -7.29
N ASP A 43 -20.55 -8.02 -6.98
CA ASP A 43 -21.39 -8.89 -7.85
C ASP A 43 -22.84 -8.41 -7.88
N ASN A 44 -23.29 -7.76 -6.79
CA ASN A 44 -24.64 -7.20 -6.65
C ASN A 44 -24.76 -5.78 -7.22
N ALA A 45 -23.71 -5.24 -7.86
CA ALA A 45 -23.76 -3.88 -8.40
C ALA A 45 -24.67 -3.82 -9.63
N VAL A 46 -25.68 -2.96 -9.59
CA VAL A 46 -26.56 -2.68 -10.73
C VAL A 46 -25.99 -1.50 -11.52
N TYR A 47 -25.73 -1.71 -12.81
CA TYR A 47 -25.19 -0.71 -13.71
C TYR A 47 -25.77 -0.83 -15.11
N ASP A 48 -25.82 0.30 -15.81
CA ASP A 48 -26.19 0.38 -17.22
C ASP A 48 -24.93 0.69 -18.05
N VAL A 49 -24.70 -0.03 -19.14
CA VAL A 49 -23.54 0.17 -20.03
C VAL A 49 -23.85 1.29 -21.03
N VAL A 50 -22.97 2.27 -21.14
CA VAL A 50 -23.14 3.46 -21.99
C VAL A 50 -22.34 3.33 -23.28
N GLU A 51 -21.04 3.03 -23.14
CA GLU A 51 -20.12 2.88 -24.27
C GLU A 51 -19.30 1.61 -24.06
N PRO A 52 -19.64 0.51 -24.75
CA PRO A 52 -18.85 -0.70 -24.70
C PRO A 52 -17.69 -0.64 -25.70
N LYS A 53 -16.47 -0.92 -25.23
CA LYS A 53 -15.33 -1.22 -26.09
C LYS A 53 -14.87 -2.64 -25.80
N VAL A 54 -15.10 -3.52 -26.77
CA VAL A 54 -14.67 -4.93 -26.70
C VAL A 54 -13.29 -5.03 -27.34
N TYR A 55 -12.40 -5.77 -26.69
CA TYR A 55 -11.10 -6.11 -27.22
C TYR A 55 -11.08 -7.58 -27.56
N ASP A 56 -10.68 -7.91 -28.79
CA ASP A 56 -10.38 -9.28 -29.15
C ASP A 56 -9.12 -9.68 -28.40
N ILE A 57 -9.26 -10.65 -27.50
CA ILE A 57 -8.09 -11.32 -26.94
C ILE A 57 -7.68 -12.31 -28.01
N GLU A 58 -6.55 -12.08 -28.68
CA GLU A 58 -5.99 -13.10 -29.56
C GLU A 58 -5.90 -14.40 -28.77
N GLU A 59 -6.38 -15.49 -29.36
CA GLU A 59 -6.48 -16.81 -28.73
C GLU A 59 -5.12 -17.29 -28.19
N PHE A 60 -4.03 -16.74 -28.75
CA PHE A 60 -2.63 -16.99 -28.39
C PHE A 60 -2.07 -16.11 -27.25
N ALA A 61 -2.76 -15.04 -26.83
CA ALA A 61 -2.24 -14.09 -25.83
C ALA A 61 -2.39 -14.56 -24.36
N GLY A 62 -3.12 -15.66 -24.10
CA GLY A 62 -3.25 -16.29 -22.77
C GLY A 62 -3.98 -15.46 -21.69
N GLY A 63 -4.08 -14.13 -21.83
CA GLY A 63 -4.74 -13.21 -20.91
C GLY A 63 -4.62 -11.75 -21.37
N GLY A 64 -5.31 -10.84 -20.69
CA GLY A 64 -5.37 -9.43 -21.08
C GLY A 64 -6.68 -8.73 -20.76
N VAL A 65 -6.83 -7.50 -21.25
CA VAL A 65 -8.10 -6.76 -21.14
C VAL A 65 -9.09 -7.34 -22.16
N ILE A 66 -10.22 -7.83 -21.66
CA ILE A 66 -11.32 -8.41 -22.45
C ILE A 66 -12.28 -7.29 -22.90
N ARG A 67 -12.64 -6.41 -21.96
CA ARG A 67 -13.63 -5.36 -22.16
C ARG A 67 -13.22 -4.12 -21.39
N ASP A 68 -13.54 -2.98 -21.98
CA ASP A 68 -13.38 -1.67 -21.40
C ASP A 68 -14.66 -0.88 -21.68
N GLU A 69 -15.45 -0.67 -20.64
CA GLU A 69 -16.82 -0.19 -20.77
C GLU A 69 -16.99 1.06 -19.92
N ILE A 70 -17.62 2.08 -20.47
CA ILE A 70 -18.12 3.18 -19.67
C ILE A 70 -19.52 2.81 -19.18
N ILE A 71 -19.72 2.87 -17.88
CA ILE A 71 -20.96 2.46 -17.21
C ILE A 71 -21.54 3.60 -16.38
N HIS A 72 -22.85 3.56 -16.18
CA HIS A 72 -23.57 4.35 -15.19
C HIS A 72 -23.98 3.46 -14.04
N LEU A 73 -23.44 3.74 -12.85
CA LEU A 73 -23.82 3.07 -11.60
C LEU A 73 -25.01 3.78 -10.98
N LYS A 74 -26.04 3.03 -10.59
CA LYS A 74 -27.19 3.58 -9.87
C LYS A 74 -26.82 3.80 -8.42
N LEU A 75 -27.04 5.02 -7.91
CA LEU A 75 -26.86 5.32 -6.50
C LEU A 75 -28.11 4.89 -5.72
N PRO A 76 -27.99 4.16 -4.60
CA PRO A 76 -29.15 3.76 -3.81
C PRO A 76 -29.95 4.94 -3.24
N ASP A 77 -29.24 6.00 -2.84
CA ASP A 77 -29.82 7.15 -2.12
C ASP A 77 -30.21 8.32 -3.03
N ARG A 78 -29.92 8.25 -4.33
CA ARG A 78 -30.19 9.34 -5.27
C ARG A 78 -30.68 8.77 -6.59
N ASN A 79 -31.65 9.43 -7.21
CA ASN A 79 -32.07 9.16 -8.60
C ASN A 79 -31.01 9.60 -9.64
N GLN A 80 -29.74 9.59 -9.24
CA GLN A 80 -28.59 10.09 -9.97
C GLN A 80 -27.68 8.92 -10.32
N CYS A 81 -27.14 8.94 -11.53
CA CYS A 81 -26.20 7.94 -12.00
C CYS A 81 -24.78 8.47 -11.89
N PHE A 82 -23.86 7.62 -11.44
CA PHE A 82 -22.43 7.92 -11.39
C PHE A 82 -21.71 7.28 -12.58
N LYS A 83 -21.05 8.10 -13.40
CA LYS A 83 -20.28 7.63 -14.55
C LYS A 83 -18.96 7.03 -14.07
N ALA A 84 -18.71 5.79 -14.44
CA ALA A 84 -17.48 5.07 -14.12
C ALA A 84 -17.01 4.24 -15.30
N ARG A 85 -15.77 3.75 -15.23
CA ARG A 85 -15.16 2.86 -16.19
C ARG A 85 -15.05 1.46 -15.58
N LEU A 86 -15.57 0.48 -16.30
CA LEU A 86 -15.54 -0.94 -15.97
C LEU A 86 -14.58 -1.67 -16.90
N ILE A 87 -13.55 -2.29 -16.33
CA ILE A 87 -12.55 -3.03 -17.08
C ILE A 87 -12.67 -4.50 -16.70
N THR A 88 -12.92 -5.35 -17.71
CA THR A 88 -12.88 -6.80 -17.55
C THR A 88 -11.51 -7.30 -18.02
N TYR A 89 -10.80 -7.99 -17.15
CA TYR A 89 -9.43 -8.45 -17.36
C TYR A 89 -9.31 -9.94 -17.05
N LYS A 90 -8.69 -10.71 -17.93
CA LYS A 90 -8.32 -12.10 -17.68
C LYS A 90 -6.88 -12.16 -17.23
N ASP A 91 -6.65 -12.66 -16.02
CA ASP A 91 -5.29 -12.90 -15.53
C ASP A 91 -4.66 -14.06 -16.32
N PRO A 92 -3.52 -13.85 -17.02
CA PRO A 92 -2.85 -14.90 -17.78
C PRO A 92 -2.27 -16.01 -16.90
N LEU A 93 -1.98 -15.75 -15.62
CA LEU A 93 -1.37 -16.74 -14.73
C LEU A 93 -2.41 -17.68 -14.13
N THR A 94 -3.53 -17.12 -13.67
CA THR A 94 -4.57 -17.89 -12.97
C THR A 94 -5.76 -18.25 -13.87
N GLY A 95 -5.90 -17.58 -15.02
CA GLY A 95 -7.06 -17.70 -15.90
C GLY A 95 -8.33 -17.01 -15.39
N HIS A 96 -8.30 -16.42 -14.20
CA HIS A 96 -9.47 -15.80 -13.60
C HIS A 96 -9.87 -14.50 -14.31
N VAL A 97 -11.17 -14.34 -14.53
CA VAL A 97 -11.76 -13.11 -15.06
C VAL A 97 -12.09 -12.16 -13.92
N LEU A 98 -11.58 -10.95 -14.03
CA LEU A 98 -11.57 -9.93 -13.02
C LEU A 98 -12.26 -8.66 -13.54
N LYS A 99 -13.21 -8.09 -12.79
CA LYS A 99 -13.88 -6.82 -13.10
C LYS A 99 -13.37 -5.70 -12.19
N PHE A 100 -12.86 -4.64 -12.78
CA PHE A 100 -12.32 -3.47 -12.09
C PHE A 100 -13.13 -2.22 -12.39
N LEU A 101 -13.35 -1.39 -11.38
CA LEU A 101 -14.09 -0.15 -11.46
C LEU A 101 -13.14 1.03 -11.18
N SER A 102 -13.20 2.06 -12.00
CA SER A 102 -12.37 3.26 -11.87
C SER A 102 -13.03 4.50 -12.46
N ASN A 103 -12.62 5.69 -12.04
CA ASN A 103 -12.97 6.98 -12.67
C ASN A 103 -11.83 7.52 -13.59
N MET A 104 -10.82 6.70 -13.88
CA MET A 104 -9.72 7.05 -14.76
C MET A 104 -10.07 6.80 -16.24
N PHE A 105 -10.59 7.82 -16.92
CA PHE A 105 -11.00 7.70 -18.33
C PHE A 105 -9.86 7.93 -19.34
N LEU A 106 -8.83 8.70 -18.96
CA LEU A 106 -7.73 9.08 -19.85
C LEU A 106 -6.58 8.05 -19.92
N TYR A 107 -6.52 7.12 -18.97
CA TYR A 107 -5.44 6.14 -18.85
C TYR A 107 -5.75 4.87 -19.65
N GLN A 108 -4.72 4.07 -19.97
CA GLN A 108 -4.94 2.78 -20.61
C GLN A 108 -5.57 1.78 -19.63
N ALA A 109 -6.47 0.93 -20.12
CA ALA A 109 -7.15 -0.06 -19.27
C ALA A 109 -6.17 -0.99 -18.54
N ILE A 110 -5.09 -1.41 -19.21
CA ILE A 110 -4.02 -2.22 -18.62
C ILE A 110 -3.30 -1.51 -17.46
N THR A 111 -3.12 -0.19 -17.52
CA THR A 111 -2.52 0.58 -16.43
C THR A 111 -3.37 0.49 -15.17
N ILE A 112 -4.69 0.55 -15.33
CA ILE A 112 -5.66 0.50 -14.23
C ILE A 112 -5.63 -0.89 -13.57
N THR A 113 -5.57 -1.97 -14.37
CA THR A 113 -5.47 -3.33 -13.83
C THR A 113 -4.15 -3.57 -13.09
N LEU A 114 -3.04 -3.04 -13.62
CA LEU A 114 -1.73 -3.10 -12.99
C LEU A 114 -1.66 -2.29 -11.69
N LEU A 115 -2.34 -1.14 -11.61
CA LEU A 115 -2.47 -0.39 -10.36
C LEU A 115 -3.14 -1.23 -9.27
N TYR A 116 -4.19 -1.98 -9.62
CA TYR A 116 -4.84 -2.88 -8.66
C TYR A 116 -3.92 -4.02 -8.19
N LYS A 117 -3.00 -4.50 -9.04
CA LYS A 117 -2.04 -5.55 -8.66
C LYS A 117 -1.18 -5.16 -7.46
N ASN A 118 -0.87 -3.86 -7.30
CA ASN A 118 -0.12 -3.35 -6.15
C ASN A 118 -0.84 -3.56 -4.81
N ARG A 119 -2.16 -3.77 -4.81
CA ARG A 119 -2.94 -4.08 -3.60
C ARG A 119 -2.44 -5.34 -2.89
N TRP A 120 -1.96 -6.35 -3.63
CA TRP A 120 -1.41 -7.59 -3.03
C TRP A 120 -0.24 -7.30 -2.09
N GLY A 121 0.50 -6.21 -2.32
CA GLY A 121 1.56 -5.75 -1.42
C GLY A 121 1.06 -5.50 0.01
N MET A 122 -0.18 -5.04 0.17
CA MET A 122 -0.78 -4.83 1.50
C MET A 122 -1.00 -6.15 2.25
N GLU A 123 -1.44 -7.21 1.57
CA GLU A 123 -1.61 -8.52 2.20
C GLU A 123 -0.27 -9.12 2.61
N VAL A 124 0.74 -8.99 1.76
CA VAL A 124 2.12 -9.42 2.08
C VAL A 124 2.65 -8.62 3.27
N LEU A 125 2.40 -7.31 3.34
CA LEU A 125 2.75 -6.47 4.48
C LEU A 125 2.07 -6.96 5.77
N PHE A 126 0.75 -7.15 5.76
CA PHE A 126 0.02 -7.63 6.95
C PHE A 126 0.45 -9.04 7.35
N LYS A 127 0.74 -9.91 6.39
CA LYS A 127 1.29 -11.25 6.66
C LYS A 127 2.64 -11.17 7.36
N ARG A 128 3.56 -10.34 6.86
CA ARG A 128 4.87 -10.10 7.49
C ARG A 128 4.74 -9.50 8.87
N LEU A 129 3.87 -8.52 9.06
CA LEU A 129 3.62 -7.90 10.37
C LEU A 129 3.15 -8.94 11.39
N LYS A 130 2.18 -9.78 11.04
CA LYS A 130 1.67 -10.83 11.94
C LYS A 130 2.72 -11.91 12.23
N GLN A 131 3.52 -12.30 11.24
CA GLN A 131 4.55 -13.33 11.40
C GLN A 131 5.75 -12.86 12.22
N ASN A 132 6.16 -11.60 12.06
CA ASN A 132 7.41 -11.11 12.66
C ASN A 132 7.23 -10.44 14.03
N PHE A 133 6.03 -10.01 14.39
CA PHE A 133 5.78 -9.19 15.60
C PHE A 133 4.83 -9.82 16.62
N GLU A 134 4.60 -11.14 16.54
CA GLU A 134 3.77 -11.90 17.49
C GLU A 134 2.45 -11.20 17.88
N LEU A 135 1.78 -10.56 16.90
CA LEU A 135 0.55 -9.78 17.11
C LEU A 135 -0.67 -10.64 17.51
N SER A 136 -0.45 -11.91 17.84
CA SER A 136 -1.41 -12.84 18.45
C SER A 136 -1.44 -12.73 19.97
N TYR A 137 -0.37 -12.20 20.60
CA TYR A 137 -0.26 -12.05 22.05
C TYR A 137 0.04 -10.59 22.41
N PHE A 138 -0.91 -9.95 23.08
CA PHE A 138 -0.77 -8.56 23.54
C PHE A 138 -0.27 -8.52 24.98
N TYR A 139 0.64 -7.59 25.28
CA TYR A 139 1.16 -7.38 26.64
C TYR A 139 0.20 -6.59 27.54
N SER A 140 -0.86 -6.02 26.98
CA SER A 140 -1.85 -5.23 27.68
C SER A 140 -3.25 -5.56 27.15
N ASP A 141 -4.21 -5.64 28.06
CA ASP A 141 -5.64 -5.82 27.74
C ASP A 141 -6.35 -4.47 27.46
N SER A 142 -5.67 -3.34 27.68
CA SER A 142 -6.22 -2.00 27.40
C SER A 142 -6.15 -1.66 25.90
N SER A 143 -7.13 -0.92 25.39
CA SER A 143 -7.15 -0.49 23.98
C SER A 143 -5.91 0.34 23.63
N GLU A 144 -5.48 1.19 24.56
CA GLU A 144 -4.33 2.09 24.46
C GLU A 144 -3.01 1.31 24.43
N GLY A 145 -2.89 0.27 25.26
CA GLY A 145 -1.75 -0.62 25.26
C GLY A 145 -1.62 -1.40 23.96
N ILE A 146 -2.72 -1.94 23.44
CA ILE A 146 -2.75 -2.63 22.14
C ILE A 146 -2.37 -1.69 21.00
N LYS A 147 -2.91 -0.46 20.98
CA LYS A 147 -2.55 0.56 19.97
C LYS A 147 -1.06 0.88 20.03
N THR A 148 -0.51 1.08 21.23
CA THR A 148 0.90 1.39 21.43
C THR A 148 1.80 0.25 20.93
N GLN A 149 1.46 -1.00 21.25
CA GLN A 149 2.19 -2.17 20.75
C GLN A 149 2.16 -2.25 19.21
N LEU A 150 1.01 -1.95 18.61
CA LEU A 150 0.88 -1.91 17.15
C LEU A 150 1.74 -0.81 16.52
N TRP A 151 1.75 0.39 17.10
CA TRP A 151 2.60 1.49 16.63
C TRP A 151 4.08 1.15 16.70
N ILE A 152 4.53 0.55 17.81
CA ILE A 152 5.92 0.10 17.98
C ILE A 152 6.28 -0.95 16.90
N ALA A 153 5.41 -1.94 16.68
CA ALA A 153 5.62 -2.97 15.66
C ALA A 153 5.71 -2.37 14.25
N LEU A 154 4.86 -1.40 13.91
CA LEU A 154 4.88 -0.72 12.61
C LEU A 154 6.17 0.09 12.41
N ILE A 155 6.61 0.83 13.43
CA ILE A 155 7.85 1.61 13.39
C ILE A 155 9.06 0.68 13.24
N ALA A 156 9.13 -0.38 14.05
CA ALA A 156 10.20 -1.37 13.97
C ALA A 156 10.24 -2.06 12.59
N HIS A 157 9.10 -2.46 12.05
CA HIS A 157 9.02 -3.04 10.71
C HIS A 157 9.55 -2.09 9.63
N LEU A 158 9.20 -0.80 9.71
CA LEU A 158 9.68 0.21 8.78
C LEU A 158 11.21 0.36 8.87
N LEU A 159 11.77 0.47 10.08
CA LEU A 159 13.21 0.58 10.31
C LEU A 159 13.97 -0.62 9.72
N PHE A 160 13.54 -1.84 10.05
CA PHE A 160 14.18 -3.05 9.51
C PHE A 160 14.04 -3.16 7.98
N THR A 161 12.91 -2.71 7.41
CA THR A 161 12.73 -2.69 5.95
C THR A 161 13.73 -1.72 5.29
N VAL A 162 13.97 -0.55 5.87
CA VAL A 162 14.95 0.42 5.36
C VAL A 162 16.36 -0.13 5.48
N ILE A 163 16.73 -0.68 6.63
CA ILE A 163 18.05 -1.29 6.85
C ILE A 163 18.28 -2.44 5.86
N HIS A 164 17.30 -3.32 5.67
CA HIS A 164 17.39 -4.42 4.71
C HIS A 164 17.52 -3.96 3.27
N LYS A 165 16.96 -2.79 2.92
CA LYS A 165 17.15 -2.21 1.58
C LYS A 165 18.55 -1.62 1.39
N GLN A 166 19.17 -1.12 2.46
CA GLN A 166 20.52 -0.56 2.46
C GLN A 166 21.59 -1.66 2.47
N VAL A 167 21.40 -2.71 3.26
CA VAL A 167 22.34 -3.83 3.42
C VAL A 167 21.93 -5.01 2.53
N LYS A 168 22.50 -5.07 1.33
CA LYS A 168 22.21 -6.14 0.35
C LYS A 168 22.78 -7.51 0.74
N GLU A 169 23.69 -7.55 1.72
CA GLU A 169 24.38 -8.76 2.17
C GLU A 169 23.57 -9.57 3.20
N CYS A 170 22.48 -9.01 3.73
CA CYS A 170 21.59 -9.71 4.66
C CYS A 170 20.66 -10.67 3.92
N GLU A 171 20.81 -11.96 4.19
CA GLU A 171 20.07 -13.02 3.47
C GLU A 171 18.58 -13.10 3.86
N GLN A 172 18.24 -12.91 5.14
CA GLN A 172 16.86 -13.08 5.63
C GLN A 172 16.46 -12.06 6.71
N PHE A 173 15.22 -11.56 6.63
CA PHE A 173 14.63 -10.60 7.60
C PHE A 173 14.65 -11.12 9.04
N MET A 174 14.35 -12.41 9.25
CA MET A 174 14.32 -13.03 10.59
C MET A 174 15.70 -13.01 11.26
N THR A 175 16.76 -13.30 10.50
CA THR A 175 18.14 -13.26 10.99
C THR A 175 18.52 -11.87 11.46
N MET A 176 18.14 -10.84 10.69
CA MET A 176 18.35 -9.45 11.06
C MET A 176 17.65 -9.07 12.36
N VAL A 177 16.38 -9.42 12.51
CA VAL A 177 15.60 -9.13 13.74
C VAL A 177 16.19 -9.86 14.95
N SER A 178 16.58 -11.13 14.80
CA SER A 178 17.23 -11.91 15.86
C SER A 178 18.59 -11.32 16.26
N MET A 179 19.41 -10.92 15.28
CA MET A 179 20.68 -10.25 15.54
C MET A 179 20.49 -8.91 16.24
N ALA A 180 19.47 -8.13 15.87
CA ALA A 180 19.12 -6.90 16.58
C ALA A 180 18.73 -7.20 18.03
N SER A 181 17.83 -8.16 18.24
CA SER A 181 17.35 -8.55 19.57
C SER A 181 18.50 -8.97 20.50
N ASN A 182 19.42 -9.79 19.99
CA ASN A 182 20.56 -10.28 20.78
C ASN A 182 21.63 -9.22 21.03
N ASN A 183 21.64 -8.11 20.27
CA ASN A 183 22.66 -7.06 20.35
C ASN A 183 22.07 -5.68 20.73
N LEU A 184 20.84 -5.63 21.25
CA LEU A 184 20.18 -4.40 21.71
C LEU A 184 21.00 -3.62 22.74
N GLY A 185 21.75 -4.33 23.60
CA GLY A 185 22.63 -3.72 24.60
C GLY A 185 24.07 -3.46 24.13
N SER A 186 24.37 -3.72 22.86
CA SER A 186 25.72 -3.57 22.32
C SER A 186 25.93 -2.16 21.74
N TYR A 187 27.03 -1.51 22.10
CA TYR A 187 27.44 -0.21 21.54
C TYR A 187 28.16 -0.38 20.19
N ILE A 188 27.51 -1.06 19.25
CA ILE A 188 28.04 -1.35 17.91
C ILE A 188 27.02 -0.91 16.88
N CYS A 189 27.48 -0.23 15.82
CA CYS A 189 26.62 0.15 14.71
C CYS A 189 25.98 -1.09 14.07
N PHE A 190 24.65 -1.17 14.11
CA PHE A 190 23.90 -2.34 13.66
C PHE A 190 24.11 -2.60 12.15
N VAL A 191 24.16 -1.56 11.33
CA VAL A 191 24.44 -1.68 9.88
C VAL A 191 25.83 -2.28 9.64
N SER A 192 26.84 -1.84 10.39
CA SER A 192 28.19 -2.39 10.29
C SER A 192 28.26 -3.86 10.72
N MET A 193 27.50 -4.24 11.74
CA MET A 193 27.39 -5.63 12.19
C MET A 193 26.72 -6.53 11.14
N LEU A 194 25.74 -6.01 10.40
CA LEU A 194 25.03 -6.75 9.35
C LEU A 194 25.85 -6.92 8.06
N SER A 195 26.70 -5.95 7.70
CA SER A 195 27.55 -6.01 6.50
C SER A 195 28.84 -6.81 6.69
N MET A 196 29.26 -7.10 7.93
CA MET A 196 30.54 -7.77 8.19
C MET A 196 30.37 -9.24 8.58
N ARG A 197 30.87 -10.15 7.73
CA ARG A 197 30.88 -11.61 7.98
C ARG A 197 31.88 -12.08 9.07
N ASN A 198 32.78 -11.20 9.54
CA ASN A 198 33.86 -11.53 10.48
C ASN A 198 33.77 -10.74 11.80
N LYS A 199 34.37 -11.28 12.89
CA LYS A 199 34.44 -10.65 14.22
C LYS A 199 34.97 -9.21 14.13
N LEU A 200 34.27 -8.28 14.77
CA LEU A 200 34.65 -6.86 14.86
C LEU A 200 35.96 -6.70 15.62
N SER A 201 36.92 -5.99 15.02
CA SER A 201 38.14 -5.54 15.70
C SER A 201 37.84 -4.34 16.60
N ALA A 202 38.55 -4.20 17.72
CA ALA A 202 38.34 -3.16 18.73
C ALA A 202 38.16 -1.70 18.22
N PRO A 203 38.85 -1.22 17.15
CA PRO A 203 38.67 0.14 16.65
C PRO A 203 37.42 0.37 15.78
N GLN A 204 36.65 -0.69 15.46
CA GLN A 204 35.41 -0.57 14.68
C GLN A 204 34.16 -0.36 15.55
N ARG A 205 34.33 -0.31 16.87
CA ARG A 205 33.28 0.01 17.86
C ARG A 205 33.06 1.52 18.02
N GLU A 206 33.43 2.31 17.02
CA GLU A 206 33.25 3.76 17.05
C GLU A 206 31.77 4.11 17.06
N VAL A 207 31.31 4.58 18.22
CA VAL A 207 29.96 5.06 18.53
C VAL A 207 29.56 6.29 17.68
N ASN A 208 30.55 6.96 17.07
CA ASN A 208 30.36 8.19 16.30
C ASN A 208 29.64 8.01 14.95
N LYS A 209 29.43 6.78 14.47
CA LYS A 209 28.40 6.52 13.45
C LYS A 209 27.05 6.38 14.13
N ILE A 210 26.55 7.50 14.66
CA ILE A 210 25.19 7.55 15.16
C ILE A 210 24.28 7.24 13.98
N GLN A 211 23.43 6.22 14.12
CA GLN A 211 22.51 5.71 13.12
C GLN A 211 21.35 6.71 12.84
N LEU A 212 21.62 8.02 12.89
CA LEU A 212 20.71 9.11 12.56
C LEU A 212 20.67 9.36 11.04
N ASP A 213 21.71 8.96 10.31
CA ASP A 213 21.77 9.10 8.84
C ASP A 213 20.92 8.06 8.09
N MET A 214 20.24 7.14 8.78
CA MET A 214 19.38 6.14 8.14
C MET A 214 18.26 6.81 7.32
N PHE A 215 17.76 7.93 7.82
CA PHE A 215 16.89 8.83 7.10
C PHE A 215 17.70 10.10 6.87
N VAL A 216 18.30 10.24 5.68
CA VAL A 216 18.84 11.54 5.25
C VAL A 216 17.77 12.58 5.56
N ALA A 217 18.12 13.64 6.28
CA ALA A 217 17.21 14.73 6.59
C ALA A 217 16.75 15.40 5.29
N ILE A 218 15.75 14.80 4.63
CA ILE A 218 15.01 15.43 3.56
C ILE A 218 14.26 16.55 4.28
N LYS A 219 14.77 17.78 4.14
CA LYS A 219 14.14 19.02 4.59
C LYS A 219 12.78 19.20 3.89
N GLY A 220 11.80 18.40 4.29
CA GLY A 220 10.52 18.25 3.60
C GLY A 220 9.66 17.13 4.17
N GLY A 221 9.72 16.91 5.48
CA GLY A 221 8.70 16.11 6.16
C GLY A 221 7.37 16.87 6.23
N VAL A 222 6.26 16.15 6.21
CA VAL A 222 4.86 16.67 6.30
C VAL A 222 4.64 17.58 7.53
N PHE A 223 5.52 17.51 8.53
CA PHE A 223 5.46 18.30 9.76
C PHE A 223 6.40 19.53 9.80
N GLN A 224 7.14 19.84 8.72
CA GLN A 224 7.90 21.10 8.62
C GLN A 224 7.03 22.20 7.99
N SER A 225 5.97 22.58 8.70
CA SER A 225 5.39 23.92 8.59
C SER A 225 5.90 24.74 9.77
N ILE A 226 7.14 25.21 9.70
CA ILE A 226 7.64 26.23 10.63
C ILE A 226 7.97 27.46 9.79
N GLU A 227 7.10 28.45 9.97
CA GLU A 227 7.30 29.87 9.69
C GLU A 227 7.37 30.27 8.21
N LYS A 228 6.19 30.48 7.63
CA LYS A 228 5.98 31.65 6.77
C LYS A 228 4.91 32.56 7.39
N SER A 229 5.37 33.66 7.95
CA SER A 229 4.67 34.95 7.95
C SER A 229 5.68 36.06 8.22
N PRO A 230 5.53 37.26 7.65
CA PRO A 230 4.51 37.70 6.69
C PRO A 230 4.92 37.54 5.23
#